data_AF-A0A921MMY1-F1
#
_entry.id   AF-A0A921MMY1-F1
#
_cell.length_a   1.000
_cell.length_b   1.000
_cell.length_c   1.000
_cell.angle_alpha   90.00
_cell.angle_beta   90.00
_cell.angle_gamma   90.00
#
_symmetry.space_group_name_H-M   'P 1'
#
loop_
_entity.id
_entity.type
_entity.pdbx_description
1 polymer ?
#
loop_
_entity_poly.entity_id
_entity_poly.type
_entity_poly.pdbx_seq_one_letter_code
_entity_poly.pdbx_strand_id
1 'polypeptide(L)'
;FNDTVIDGYSGFIFSSRYGEAISPHCVNRAIERICRDYNAEETIRAKQEKRAPQLLPHFSCHNLRHTFCTRFCENEKDLKVIQEIMGHADITTTMNIYNEATKERKVASFVNLEGKIRVS
;
A
#
# COMPACT_ATOMS: atom_id res chain seq x y z
N PHE A 1 23.66 4.63 19.27
CA PHE A 1 22.94 5.30 18.17
C PHE A 1 23.47 4.74 16.87
N ASN A 2 22.85 5.02 15.72
CA ASN A 2 23.36 4.52 14.44
C ASN A 2 24.64 5.30 14.06
N ASP A 3 25.76 4.59 13.91
CA ASP A 3 27.08 5.19 13.60
C ASP A 3 27.45 5.08 12.11
N THR A 4 26.52 4.61 11.27
CA THR A 4 26.73 4.43 9.83
C THR A 4 26.78 5.79 9.12
N VAL A 5 27.75 5.97 8.23
CA VAL A 5 27.84 7.11 7.32
C VAL A 5 27.76 6.60 5.88
N ILE A 6 26.79 7.09 5.11
CA ILE A 6 26.60 6.75 3.70
C ILE A 6 26.59 8.06 2.92
N ASP A 7 27.51 8.22 1.96
CA ASP A 7 27.63 9.41 1.11
C ASP A 7 27.67 10.74 1.90
N GLY A 8 28.27 10.72 3.10
CA GLY A 8 28.37 11.88 3.99
C GLY A 8 27.14 12.12 4.88
N TYR A 9 26.08 11.34 4.74
CA TYR A 9 24.90 11.39 5.60
C TYR A 9 25.06 10.45 6.80
N SER A 10 24.68 10.91 7.98
CA SER A 10 24.72 10.17 9.25
C SER A 10 23.44 10.42 10.06
N GLY A 11 23.27 9.72 11.19
CA GLY A 11 22.09 9.89 12.05
C GLY A 11 20.83 9.20 11.52
N PHE A 12 20.99 8.08 10.79
CA PHE A 12 19.87 7.31 10.27
C PHE A 12 18.93 6.84 11.40
N ILE A 13 17.63 7.10 11.24
CA ILE A 13 16.58 6.77 12.22
C ILE A 13 16.38 5.26 12.33
N PHE A 14 16.33 4.56 11.20
CA PHE A 14 16.09 3.13 11.14
C PHE A 14 17.40 2.35 11.20
N SER A 15 17.67 1.75 12.37
CA SER A 15 18.89 0.99 12.63
C SER A 15 18.61 -0.50 12.88
N SER A 16 19.49 -1.36 12.39
CA SER A 16 19.51 -2.78 12.69
C SER A 16 19.84 -3.02 14.17
N ARG A 17 19.69 -4.26 14.64
CA ARG A 17 20.13 -4.67 15.99
C ARG A 17 21.63 -4.47 16.25
N TYR A 18 22.42 -4.28 15.19
CA TYR A 18 23.85 -4.05 15.26
C TYR A 18 24.21 -2.56 15.17
N GLY A 19 23.22 -1.66 15.11
CA GLY A 19 23.44 -0.22 15.03
C GLY A 19 23.70 0.28 13.60
N GLU A 20 23.47 -0.54 12.59
CA GLU A 20 23.74 -0.21 11.18
C GLU A 20 22.49 0.28 10.46
N ALA A 21 22.65 1.08 9.39
CA ALA A 21 21.52 1.46 8.54
C ALA A 21 20.83 0.24 7.91
N ILE A 22 19.50 0.20 7.97
CA ILE A 22 18.72 -0.92 7.43
C ILE A 22 18.61 -0.81 5.91
N SER A 23 18.86 -1.91 5.19
CA SER A 23 18.63 -1.99 3.75
C SER A 23 17.16 -2.29 3.40
N PRO A 24 16.66 -1.89 2.21
CA PRO A 24 15.31 -2.22 1.75
C PRO A 24 15.00 -3.73 1.77
N HIS A 25 16.00 -4.58 1.49
CA HIS A 25 15.85 -6.03 1.54
C HIS A 25 15.50 -6.53 2.94
N CYS A 26 16.06 -5.92 3.99
CA CYS A 26 15.74 -6.27 5.37
C CYS A 26 14.27 -5.98 5.70
N VAL A 27 13.71 -4.90 5.16
CA VAL A 27 12.29 -4.55 5.35
C VAL A 27 11.37 -5.60 4.70
N ASN A 28 11.63 -5.97 3.44
CA ASN A 28 10.83 -6.99 2.76
C ASN A 28 10.93 -8.36 3.46
N ARG A 29 12.12 -8.76 3.92
CA ARG A 29 12.27 -9.99 4.73
C ARG A 29 11.50 -9.94 6.05
N ALA A 30 11.38 -8.75 6.67
CA ALA A 30 10.57 -8.60 7.87
C ALA A 30 9.08 -8.80 7.55
N ILE A 31 8.59 -8.24 6.44
CA ILE A 31 7.21 -8.44 5.96
C ILE A 31 6.94 -9.91 5.68
N GLU A 32 7.83 -10.60 4.96
CA GLU A 32 7.70 -12.04 4.67
C GLU A 32 7.57 -12.88 5.94
N ARG A 33 8.38 -12.58 6.97
CA ARG A 33 8.31 -13.26 8.28
C ARG A 33 6.96 -13.01 8.96
N ILE A 34 6.50 -11.76 8.98
CA ILE A 34 5.20 -11.39 9.56
C ILE A 34 4.06 -12.14 8.86
N CYS A 35 4.04 -12.17 7.53
CA CYS A 35 3.01 -12.88 6.76
C CYS A 35 3.03 -14.38 7.05
N ARG A 36 4.22 -14.99 7.09
CA ARG A 36 4.37 -16.42 7.40
C ARG A 36 3.83 -16.76 8.78
N ASP A 37 4.23 -15.98 9.79
CA ASP A 37 3.90 -16.26 11.18
C ASP A 37 2.39 -16.05 11.42
N TYR A 38 1.81 -14.96 10.85
CA TYR A 38 0.36 -14.75 10.83
C TYR A 38 -0.39 -15.90 10.15
N ASN A 39 0.04 -16.32 8.96
CA ASN A 39 -0.64 -17.38 8.20
C ASN A 39 -0.60 -18.73 8.95
N ALA A 40 0.48 -19.02 9.67
CA ALA A 40 0.59 -20.20 10.50
C ALA A 40 -0.42 -20.18 11.66
N GLU A 41 -0.50 -19.05 12.37
CA GLU A 41 -1.46 -18.86 13.47
C GLU A 41 -2.91 -18.91 12.98
N GLU A 42 -3.21 -18.24 11.87
CA GLU A 42 -4.54 -18.18 11.27
C GLU A 42 -5.02 -19.55 10.80
N THR A 43 -4.12 -20.39 10.28
CA THR A 43 -4.44 -21.77 9.90
C THR A 43 -4.87 -22.61 11.11
N ILE A 44 -4.23 -22.40 12.26
CA ILE A 44 -4.58 -23.10 13.50
C ILE A 44 -5.94 -22.59 14.02
N ARG A 45 -6.11 -21.27 14.06
CA ARG A 45 -7.34 -20.62 14.53
C ARG A 45 -8.55 -21.00 13.69
N ALA A 46 -8.44 -20.94 12.37
CA ALA A 46 -9.53 -21.28 11.46
C ALA A 46 -9.99 -22.75 11.61
N LYS A 47 -9.06 -23.68 11.88
CA LYS A 47 -9.39 -25.08 12.18
C LYS A 47 -10.19 -25.22 13.47
N GLN A 48 -9.80 -24.51 14.53
CA GLN A 48 -10.51 -24.51 15.81
C GLN A 48 -11.93 -23.93 15.66
N GLU A 49 -12.06 -22.86 14.86
CA GLU A 49 -13.33 -22.17 14.59
C GLU A 49 -14.17 -22.86 13.48
N LYS A 50 -13.68 -23.95 12.89
CA LYS A 50 -14.34 -24.69 11.79
C LYS A 50 -14.70 -23.79 10.59
N ARG A 51 -13.83 -22.83 10.25
CA ARG A 51 -13.99 -21.95 9.09
C ARG A 51 -12.81 -22.07 8.13
N ALA A 52 -12.96 -21.50 6.94
CA ALA A 52 -11.84 -21.35 6.01
C ALA A 52 -10.81 -20.35 6.57
N PRO A 53 -9.50 -20.60 6.39
CA PRO A 53 -8.45 -19.68 6.82
C PRO A 53 -8.41 -18.44 5.93
N GLN A 54 -8.21 -17.28 6.54
CA GLN A 54 -8.04 -16.00 5.84
C GLN A 54 -6.57 -15.63 5.79
N LEU A 55 -5.86 -16.18 4.81
CA LEU A 55 -4.41 -16.01 4.70
C LEU A 55 -4.05 -14.65 4.09
N LEU A 56 -2.98 -14.05 4.62
CA LEU A 56 -2.32 -12.92 3.98
C LEU A 56 -1.59 -13.39 2.70
N PRO A 57 -1.75 -12.68 1.59
CA PRO A 57 -0.99 -12.94 0.38
C PRO A 57 0.48 -12.52 0.57
N HIS A 58 1.33 -12.93 -0.38
CA HIS A 58 2.68 -12.40 -0.45
C HIS A 58 2.64 -10.93 -0.92
N PHE A 59 3.27 -10.02 -0.18
CA PHE A 59 3.38 -8.62 -0.55
C PHE A 59 4.69 -7.99 -0.03
N SER A 60 5.03 -6.83 -0.61
CA SER A 60 6.25 -6.08 -0.31
C SER A 60 5.93 -4.67 0.22
N CYS A 61 6.96 -3.92 0.63
CA CYS A 61 6.81 -2.52 1.02
C CYS A 61 6.22 -1.64 -0.10
N HIS A 62 6.44 -1.98 -1.37
CA HIS A 62 5.84 -1.26 -2.49
C HIS A 62 4.33 -1.47 -2.57
N ASN A 63 3.82 -2.66 -2.23
CA ASN A 63 2.38 -2.89 -2.17
C ASN A 63 1.72 -2.02 -1.09
N LEU A 64 2.38 -1.80 0.04
CA LEU A 64 1.88 -0.89 1.08
C LEU A 64 1.77 0.55 0.57
N ARG A 65 2.76 1.03 -0.19
CA ARG A 65 2.71 2.35 -0.85
C ARG A 65 1.55 2.44 -1.84
N HIS A 66 1.29 1.39 -2.62
CA HIS A 66 0.14 1.33 -3.51
C HIS A 66 -1.18 1.36 -2.74
N THR A 67 -1.32 0.58 -1.67
CA THR A 67 -2.51 0.59 -0.81
C THR A 67 -2.77 1.98 -0.23
N PHE A 68 -1.72 2.66 0.26
CA PHE A 68 -1.84 4.04 0.73
C PHE A 68 -2.35 4.97 -0.39
N CYS A 69 -1.76 4.90 -1.58
CA CYS A 69 -2.18 5.69 -2.74
C CYS A 69 -3.65 5.46 -3.09
N THR A 70 -4.10 4.21 -3.18
CA THR A 70 -5.49 3.85 -3.47
C THR A 70 -6.43 4.45 -2.43
N ARG A 71 -6.15 4.27 -1.13
CA ARG A 71 -6.97 4.85 -0.05
C ARG A 71 -6.95 6.37 -0.02
N PHE A 72 -5.83 6.98 -0.41
CA PHE A 72 -5.72 8.42 -0.50
C PHE A 72 -6.55 8.96 -1.68
N CYS A 73 -6.46 8.34 -2.86
CA CYS A 73 -7.29 8.64 -4.04
C CYS A 73 -8.80 8.43 -3.82
N GLU A 74 -9.20 7.56 -2.89
CA GLU A 74 -10.61 7.40 -2.51
C GLU A 74 -11.15 8.65 -1.79
N ASN A 75 -10.31 9.43 -1.12
CA ASN A 75 -10.73 10.56 -0.29
C ASN A 75 -10.35 11.92 -0.91
N GLU A 76 -9.17 12.01 -1.54
CA GLU A 76 -8.67 13.19 -2.22
C GLU A 76 -8.95 13.10 -3.73
N LYS A 77 -9.35 14.22 -4.33
CA LYS A 77 -9.66 14.33 -5.76
C LYS A 77 -8.63 15.17 -6.52
N ASP A 78 -7.82 15.96 -5.81
CA ASP A 78 -6.75 16.72 -6.43
C ASP A 78 -5.55 15.81 -6.75
N LEU A 79 -5.42 15.47 -8.03
CA LEU A 79 -4.33 14.63 -8.55
C LEU A 79 -2.95 15.24 -8.32
N LYS A 80 -2.82 16.58 -8.24
CA LYS A 80 -1.53 17.24 -7.97
C LYS A 80 -1.11 17.03 -6.51
N VAL A 81 -2.05 17.19 -5.58
CA VAL A 81 -1.82 16.91 -4.16
C VAL A 81 -1.43 15.45 -3.96
N ILE A 82 -2.15 14.53 -4.61
CA ILE A 82 -1.82 13.10 -4.58
C ILE A 82 -0.41 12.85 -5.14
N GLN A 83 -0.07 13.42 -6.30
CA GLN A 83 1.24 13.24 -6.90
C GLN A 83 2.38 13.76 -6.00
N GLU A 84 2.21 14.93 -5.40
CA GLU A 84 3.20 15.57 -4.54
C GLU A 84 3.46 14.74 -3.28
N ILE A 85 2.40 14.32 -2.57
CA ILE A 85 2.49 13.46 -1.39
C ILE A 85 3.10 12.10 -1.73
N MET A 86 2.72 11.55 -2.88
CA MET A 86 3.28 10.28 -3.34
C MET A 86 4.73 10.43 -3.84
N GLY A 87 5.24 11.63 -4.08
CA GLY A 87 6.58 11.86 -4.60
C GLY A 87 6.84 11.19 -5.95
N HIS A 88 5.81 11.10 -6.81
CA HIS A 88 5.95 10.51 -8.14
C HIS A 88 6.48 11.55 -9.13
N ALA A 89 7.70 11.32 -9.64
CA ALA A 89 8.27 12.13 -10.70
C ALA A 89 7.43 12.09 -11.99
N ASP A 90 6.78 10.95 -12.26
CA ASP A 90 5.85 10.77 -13.37
C ASP A 90 4.41 10.58 -12.88
N ILE A 91 3.49 11.39 -13.41
CA ILE A 91 2.07 11.37 -13.07
C ILE A 91 1.38 10.09 -13.55
N THR A 92 1.95 9.38 -14.53
CA THR A 92 1.36 8.17 -15.11
C THR A 92 1.14 7.07 -14.06
N THR A 93 2.05 6.92 -13.09
CA THR A 93 1.91 5.97 -11.98
C THR A 93 0.74 6.34 -11.07
N THR A 94 0.58 7.61 -10.72
CA THR A 94 -0.56 8.12 -9.93
C THR A 94 -1.87 7.92 -10.70
N MET A 95 -1.87 8.23 -12.00
CA MET A 95 -3.05 8.15 -12.85
C MET A 95 -3.55 6.71 -13.03
N ASN A 96 -2.64 5.73 -13.17
CA ASN A 96 -3.01 4.31 -13.25
C ASN A 96 -3.71 3.84 -11.96
N ILE A 97 -3.15 4.18 -10.80
CA ILE A 97 -3.73 3.82 -9.49
C ILE A 97 -5.06 4.55 -9.28
N TYR A 98 -5.13 5.84 -9.59
CA TYR A 98 -6.36 6.63 -9.49
C TYR A 98 -7.47 6.09 -10.40
N ASN A 99 -7.13 5.73 -11.65
CA ASN A 99 -8.10 5.18 -12.59
C ASN A 99 -8.66 3.83 -12.12
N GLU A 100 -7.83 2.98 -11.50
CA GLU A 100 -8.27 1.74 -10.88
C GLU A 100 -9.16 2.02 -9.66
N ALA A 101 -8.71 2.87 -8.73
CA ALA A 101 -9.45 3.26 -7.53
C ALA A 101 -10.80 3.93 -7.81
N THR A 102 -10.92 4.64 -8.94
CA THR A 102 -12.14 5.35 -9.33
C THR A 102 -12.98 4.59 -10.35
N LYS A 103 -12.57 3.42 -10.82
CA LYS A 103 -13.29 2.65 -11.86
C LYS A 103 -14.73 2.34 -11.45
N GLU A 104 -14.91 1.86 -10.23
CA GLU A 104 -16.25 1.55 -9.68
C GLU A 104 -17.09 2.81 -9.47
N ARG A 105 -16.46 3.90 -9.02
CA ARG A 105 -17.13 5.21 -8.87
C ARG A 105 -17.55 5.81 -10.21
N LYS A 106 -16.75 5.64 -11.26
CA LYS A 106 -17.12 6.07 -12.63
C LYS A 106 -18.38 5.34 -13.08
N VAL A 107 -18.43 4.01 -12.96
CA VAL A 107 -19.63 3.22 -13.32
C VAL A 107 -20.85 3.68 -12.52
N ALA A 108 -20.72 3.85 -11.20
CA ALA A 108 -21.80 4.38 -10.36
C ALA A 108 -22.26 5.79 -10.77
N SER A 109 -21.32 6.68 -11.17
CA SER A 109 -21.67 8.01 -11.65
C SER A 109 -22.42 7.99 -12.98
N PHE A 110 -22.07 7.08 -13.90
CA PHE A 110 -22.76 6.93 -15.19
C PHE A 110 -24.19 6.42 -15.01
N VAL A 111 -24.40 5.42 -14.15
CA VAL A 111 -25.75 4.91 -13.82
C VAL A 111 -26.64 5.99 -13.18
N ASN A 112 -26.08 6.82 -12.30
CA ASN A 112 -26.81 7.94 -11.69
C ASN A 112 -27.13 9.04 -12.71
N LEU A 113 -26.26 9.24 -13.71
CA LEU A 113 -26.48 10.21 -14.79
C LEU A 113 -27.58 9.73 -15.75
N GLU A 114 -27.59 8.44 -16.14
CA GLU A 114 -28.64 7.85 -16.99
C GLU A 114 -30.03 7.94 -16.34
N GLY A 115 -30.12 7.81 -15.01
CA GLY A 115 -31.37 8.00 -14.28
C GLY A 115 -31.90 9.45 -14.29
N LYS A 116 -31.02 10.44 -14.50
CA LYS A 116 -31.35 11.88 -14.51
C LYS A 116 -31.51 12.45 -15.90
N ILE A 117 -30.82 11.90 -16.90
CA ILE A 117 -30.95 12.27 -18.30
C ILE A 117 -32.02 11.36 -18.94
N ARG A 118 -33.28 11.55 -18.55
CA ARG A 118 -34.39 11.11 -19.40
C ARG A 118 -34.67 12.22 -20.39
N VAL A 119 -34.16 12.06 -21.62
CA VAL A 119 -34.55 12.90 -22.75
C VAL A 119 -36.05 12.65 -22.97
N SER A 120 -36.84 13.71 -22.80
CA SER A 120 -38.28 13.71 -23.11
C SER A 120 -38.51 13.82 -24.61
#